data_AF-A0A662UUK1-F1
#
_entry.id   AF-A0A662UUK1-F1
#
_cell.length_a   1.000
_cell.length_b   1.000
_cell.length_c   1.000
_cell.angle_alpha   90.00
_cell.angle_beta   90.00
_cell.angle_gamma   90.00
#
_symmetry.space_group_name_H-M   'P 1'
#
loop_
_entity.id
_entity.type
_entity.pdbx_description
1 polymer ?
#
loop_
_entity_poly.entity_id
_entity_poly.type
_entity_poly.pdbx_seq_one_letter_code
_entity_poly.pdbx_strand_id
1 'polypeptide(L)'
;MVKVAVQSQKQEEQPHPDIREIILPDNEEHFELLQECAIFLYRANGLLYAIVDYNDIANARLPTLVNKPLSKDPSELKKTLLKYARYIELKVYVGSPSEMSFIIGKKGSKIKKLARYLGIKITVDLFRKKEGDACSSS
;
A
#
# COMPACT_ATOMS: atom_id res chain seq x y z
N MET A 1 -39.73 -30.34 11.71
CA MET A 1 -39.03 -29.21 11.03
C MET A 1 -37.89 -28.77 11.92
N VAL A 2 -36.64 -29.04 11.52
CA VAL A 2 -35.44 -28.68 12.30
C VAL A 2 -34.94 -27.33 11.78
N LYS A 3 -34.91 -26.31 12.64
CA LYS A 3 -34.29 -25.01 12.32
C LYS A 3 -32.79 -25.11 12.56
N VAL A 4 -32.01 -25.17 11.47
CA VAL A 4 -30.56 -25.03 11.53
C VAL A 4 -30.24 -23.54 11.53
N ALA A 5 -29.69 -23.04 12.64
CA ALA A 5 -29.16 -21.69 12.72
C ALA A 5 -27.84 -21.66 11.94
N VAL A 6 -27.85 -20.96 10.79
CA VAL A 6 -26.64 -20.64 10.04
C VAL A 6 -25.86 -19.63 10.88
N GLN A 7 -24.81 -20.09 11.54
CA GLN A 7 -23.84 -19.21 12.19
C GLN A 7 -23.12 -18.43 11.08
N SER A 8 -23.50 -17.17 10.93
CA SER A 8 -22.76 -16.20 10.12
C SER A 8 -21.37 -16.08 10.72
N GLN A 9 -20.37 -16.65 10.06
CA GLN A 9 -18.97 -16.42 10.41
C GLN A 9 -18.73 -14.92 10.32
N LYS A 10 -18.49 -14.28 11.47
CA LYS A 10 -17.93 -12.92 11.54
C LYS A 10 -16.61 -12.99 10.78
N GLN A 11 -16.54 -12.36 9.60
CA GLN A 11 -15.26 -11.99 9.01
C GLN A 11 -14.55 -11.13 10.06
N GLU A 12 -13.43 -11.61 10.59
CA GLU A 12 -12.54 -10.78 11.38
C GLU A 12 -12.11 -9.63 10.48
N GLU A 13 -12.63 -8.43 10.75
CA GLU A 13 -12.17 -7.21 10.08
C GLU A 13 -10.69 -7.07 10.39
N GLN A 14 -9.84 -7.29 9.39
CA GLN A 14 -8.43 -6.99 9.53
C GLN A 14 -8.29 -5.52 9.92
N PRO A 15 -7.48 -5.22 10.95
CA PRO A 15 -7.31 -3.84 11.40
C PRO A 15 -6.84 -2.99 10.22
N HIS A 16 -7.31 -1.74 10.17
CA HIS A 16 -6.86 -0.81 9.14
C HIS A 16 -5.33 -0.67 9.25
N PRO A 17 -4.58 -0.78 8.15
CA PRO A 17 -3.13 -0.75 8.20
C PRO A 17 -2.60 0.57 8.76
N ASP A 18 -1.60 0.50 9.66
CA ASP A 18 -0.88 1.66 10.23
C ASP A 18 0.50 1.75 9.53
N ILE A 19 0.50 2.24 8.29
CA ILE A 19 1.72 2.27 7.49
C ILE A 19 2.66 3.39 7.96
N ARG A 20 3.90 3.02 8.29
CA ARG A 20 4.91 3.94 8.81
C ARG A 20 6.26 3.80 8.14
N GLU A 21 6.98 4.92 8.05
CA GLU A 21 8.42 4.92 7.77
C GLU A 21 9.14 4.80 9.12
N ILE A 22 9.94 3.74 9.27
CA ILE A 22 10.82 3.53 10.41
C ILE A 22 12.28 3.56 9.97
N ILE A 23 13.14 4.13 10.81
CA ILE A 23 14.60 4.09 10.65
C ILE A 23 15.18 3.63 11.97
N LEU A 24 16.08 2.67 11.96
CA LEU A 24 16.72 2.12 13.14
C LEU A 24 18.18 1.73 12.86
N PRO A 25 19.02 1.55 13.91
CA PRO A 25 20.35 1.02 13.75
C PRO A 25 20.32 -0.35 13.09
N ASP A 26 21.31 -0.58 12.24
CA ASP A 26 21.48 -1.84 11.55
C ASP A 26 21.89 -2.97 12.51
N ASN A 27 21.12 -4.05 12.47
CA ASN A 27 21.26 -5.23 13.29
C ASN A 27 20.63 -6.41 12.54
N GLU A 28 21.28 -7.57 12.59
CA GLU A 28 20.87 -8.73 11.79
C GLU A 28 19.51 -9.30 12.21
N GLU A 29 19.20 -9.40 13.50
CA GLU A 29 17.86 -9.85 13.97
C GLU A 29 16.76 -8.90 13.49
N HIS A 30 17.01 -7.59 13.52
CA HIS A 30 16.04 -6.62 13.03
C HIS A 30 15.90 -6.68 11.51
N PHE A 31 16.98 -6.94 10.78
CA PHE A 31 16.96 -7.09 9.34
C PHE A 31 16.13 -8.30 8.93
N GLU A 32 16.36 -9.45 9.55
CA GLU A 32 15.60 -10.69 9.31
C GLU A 32 14.11 -10.49 9.59
N LEU A 33 13.75 -9.93 10.74
CA LEU A 33 12.36 -9.62 11.07
C LEU A 33 11.72 -8.72 10.00
N LEU A 34 12.38 -7.62 9.66
CA LEU A 34 11.84 -6.65 8.70
C LEU A 34 11.79 -7.21 7.28
N GLN A 35 12.63 -8.18 6.94
CA GLN A 35 12.59 -8.83 5.63
C GLN A 35 11.30 -9.62 5.41
N GLU A 36 10.67 -10.12 6.49
CA GLU A 36 9.43 -10.88 6.43
C GLU A 36 8.17 -10.00 6.31
N CYS A 37 8.18 -8.82 6.93
CA CYS A 37 6.98 -7.99 7.07
C CYS A 37 7.05 -6.62 6.38
N ALA A 38 8.24 -6.12 6.03
CA ALA A 38 8.34 -4.78 5.46
C ALA A 38 7.83 -4.73 4.01
N ILE A 39 7.02 -3.72 3.74
CA ILE A 39 6.61 -3.34 2.38
C ILE A 39 7.84 -2.88 1.59
N PHE A 40 8.76 -2.20 2.26
CA PHE A 40 10.04 -1.79 1.72
C PHE A 40 11.12 -1.90 2.77
N LEU A 41 12.29 -2.41 2.40
CA LEU A 41 13.46 -2.50 3.26
C LEU A 41 14.70 -2.08 2.48
N TYR A 42 15.50 -1.19 3.07
CA TYR A 42 16.75 -0.72 2.51
C TYR A 42 17.79 -0.56 3.62
N ARG A 43 19.01 -1.04 3.38
CA ARG A 43 20.12 -1.04 4.32
C ARG A 43 21.24 -0.16 3.78
N ALA A 44 21.64 0.87 4.53
CA ALA A 44 22.74 1.76 4.15
C ALA A 44 23.34 2.47 5.35
N ASN A 45 24.66 2.70 5.33
CA ASN A 45 25.39 3.50 6.32
C ASN A 45 25.12 3.07 7.79
N GLY A 46 25.00 1.77 8.05
CA GLY A 46 24.73 1.24 9.39
C GLY A 46 23.31 1.52 9.90
N LEU A 47 22.37 1.82 9.01
CA LEU A 47 20.96 2.01 9.30
C LEU A 47 20.08 1.09 8.45
N LEU A 48 18.98 0.65 9.03
CA LEU A 48 17.85 0.06 8.31
C LEU A 48 16.78 1.11 8.14
N TYR A 49 16.28 1.20 6.92
CA TYR A 49 15.18 2.05 6.53
C TYR A 49 14.06 1.14 6.04
N ALA A 50 12.89 1.24 6.65
CA ALA A 50 11.77 0.39 6.29
C ALA A 50 10.45 1.15 6.21
N ILE A 51 9.59 0.68 5.31
CA ILE A 51 8.15 0.99 5.31
C ILE A 51 7.44 -0.28 5.75
N VAL A 52 6.67 -0.19 6.82
CA VAL A 52 6.02 -1.33 7.48
C VAL A 52 4.57 -1.00 7.79
N ASP A 53 3.70 -2.01 7.88
CA ASP A 53 2.53 -1.89 8.72
C ASP A 53 2.98 -2.04 10.18
N TYR A 54 2.76 -1.00 10.99
CA TYR A 54 3.20 -1.00 12.37
C TYR A 54 2.48 -2.06 13.23
N ASN A 55 1.32 -2.54 12.77
CA ASN A 55 0.61 -3.65 13.40
C ASN A 55 1.42 -4.96 13.35
N ASP A 56 2.18 -5.19 12.28
CA ASP A 56 2.96 -6.42 12.08
C ASP A 56 4.18 -6.50 13.03
N ILE A 57 4.67 -5.34 13.46
CA ILE A 57 5.86 -5.21 14.30
C ILE A 57 5.56 -4.64 15.69
N ALA A 58 4.29 -4.51 16.06
CA ALA A 58 3.89 -3.87 17.32
C ALA A 58 4.51 -4.53 18.57
N ASN A 59 4.78 -5.84 18.49
CA ASN A 59 5.40 -6.62 19.56
C ASN A 59 6.93 -6.66 19.48
N ALA A 60 7.51 -6.25 18.35
CA ALA A 60 8.95 -6.21 18.16
C ALA A 60 9.52 -4.96 18.85
N ARG A 61 10.41 -5.15 19.82
CA ARG A 61 11.08 -4.06 20.52
C ARG A 61 12.21 -3.48 19.65
N LEU A 62 11.83 -2.76 18.60
CA LEU A 62 12.79 -2.14 17.69
C LEU A 62 13.28 -0.79 18.24
N PRO A 63 14.60 -0.54 18.33
CA PRO A 63 15.16 0.74 18.74
C PRO A 63 15.06 1.77 17.60
N THR A 64 13.84 2.19 17.27
CA THR A 64 13.58 3.12 16.16
C THR A 64 14.06 4.53 16.46
N LEU A 65 14.94 5.05 15.60
CA LEU A 65 15.39 6.45 15.57
C LEU A 65 14.33 7.37 14.94
N VAL A 66 13.66 6.85 13.91
CA VAL A 66 12.52 7.51 13.26
C VAL A 66 11.36 6.54 13.26
N ASN A 67 10.19 7.05 13.63
CA ASN A 67 8.91 6.36 13.52
C ASN A 67 7.87 7.42 13.17
N LYS A 68 7.42 7.44 11.91
CA LYS A 68 6.43 8.41 11.47
C LYS A 68 5.40 7.77 10.53
N PRO A 69 4.13 8.21 10.62
CA PRO A 69 3.11 7.77 9.68
C PRO A 69 3.47 8.19 8.25
N LEU A 70 3.20 7.30 7.30
CA LEU A 70 3.32 7.65 5.89
C LEU A 70 2.22 8.65 5.51
N SER A 71 2.60 9.69 4.77
CA SER A 71 1.61 10.65 4.30
C SER A 71 0.65 9.99 3.30
N LYS A 72 -0.64 10.27 3.46
CA LYS A 72 -1.68 9.92 2.46
C LYS A 72 -1.68 10.91 1.28
N ASP A 73 -0.98 12.04 1.40
CA ASP A 73 -0.80 12.98 0.29
C ASP A 73 0.13 12.36 -0.78
N PRO A 74 -0.27 12.28 -2.06
CA PRO A 74 0.53 11.65 -3.11
C PRO A 74 1.91 12.28 -3.33
N SER A 75 2.05 13.59 -3.09
CA SER A 75 3.31 14.31 -3.33
C SER A 75 4.34 13.99 -2.25
N GLU A 76 3.90 13.98 -0.99
CA GLU A 76 4.74 13.60 0.15
C GLU A 76 5.02 12.09 0.18
N LEU A 77 4.04 11.26 -0.19
CA LEU A 77 4.22 9.83 -0.35
C LEU A 77 5.29 9.52 -1.39
N LYS A 78 5.22 10.17 -2.56
CA LYS A 78 6.23 10.05 -3.62
C LYS A 78 7.63 10.42 -3.13
N LYS A 79 7.81 11.55 -2.42
CA LYS A 79 9.12 11.93 -1.86
C LYS A 79 9.69 10.86 -0.94
N THR A 80 8.83 10.22 -0.15
CA THR A 80 9.23 9.14 0.75
C THR A 80 9.62 7.89 -0.03
N LEU A 81 8.79 7.45 -0.99
CA LEU A 81 9.04 6.27 -1.80
C LEU A 81 10.27 6.39 -2.70
N LEU A 82 10.60 7.59 -3.20
CA LEU A 82 11.79 7.80 -4.04
C LEU A 82 13.12 7.60 -3.29
N LYS A 83 13.11 7.57 -1.95
CA LYS A 83 14.29 7.16 -1.18
C LYS A 83 14.63 5.69 -1.40
N TYR A 84 13.62 4.88 -1.73
CA TYR A 84 13.67 3.43 -1.73
C TYR A 84 13.56 2.81 -3.13
N ALA A 85 12.81 3.46 -4.02
CA ALA A 85 12.51 2.95 -5.35
C ALA A 85 13.05 3.87 -6.45
N ARG A 86 13.68 3.26 -7.47
CA ARG A 86 14.12 3.97 -8.67
C ARG A 86 12.97 4.32 -9.62
N TYR A 87 11.87 3.57 -9.56
CA TYR A 87 10.67 3.76 -10.38
C TYR A 87 9.42 3.57 -9.53
N ILE A 88 8.47 4.50 -9.66
CA ILE A 88 7.18 4.46 -8.95
C ILE A 88 6.06 4.58 -9.98
N GLU A 89 5.05 3.72 -9.87
CA GLU A 89 3.80 3.79 -10.63
C GLU A 89 2.64 3.97 -9.65
N LEU A 90 1.80 4.97 -9.91
CA LEU A 90 0.52 5.16 -9.22
C LEU A 90 -0.61 4.56 -10.08
N LYS A 91 -1.30 3.56 -9.55
CA LYS A 91 -2.51 3.00 -10.17
C LYS A 91 -3.75 3.52 -9.47
N VAL A 92 -4.64 4.14 -10.23
CA VAL A 92 -5.91 4.69 -9.74
C VAL A 92 -7.04 3.84 -10.31
N TYR A 93 -7.82 3.23 -9.42
CA TYR A 93 -9.00 2.45 -9.79
C TYR A 93 -10.26 3.29 -9.65
N VAL A 94 -11.12 3.25 -10.66
CA VAL A 94 -12.37 4.05 -10.71
C VAL A 94 -13.57 3.16 -10.99
N GLY A 95 -14.75 3.54 -10.48
CA GLY A 95 -15.95 2.72 -10.54
C GLY A 95 -16.66 2.76 -11.89
N SER A 96 -16.44 3.82 -12.69
CA SER A 96 -17.15 4.01 -13.95
C SER A 96 -16.29 4.66 -15.06
N PRO A 97 -16.64 4.43 -16.34
CA PRO A 97 -15.99 5.11 -17.47
C PRO A 97 -16.12 6.64 -17.43
N SER A 98 -17.21 7.15 -16.83
CA SER A 98 -17.45 8.58 -16.67
C SER A 98 -16.46 9.21 -15.69
N GLU A 99 -16.23 8.57 -14.55
CA GLU A 99 -15.20 8.99 -13.58
C GLU A 99 -13.80 8.89 -14.16
N MET A 100 -13.51 7.81 -14.90
CA MET A 100 -12.26 7.64 -15.64
C MET A 100 -12.03 8.83 -16.57
N SER A 101 -13.01 9.16 -17.41
CA SER A 101 -12.92 10.27 -18.37
C SER A 101 -12.73 11.62 -17.66
N PHE A 102 -13.39 11.82 -16.52
CA PHE A 102 -13.25 13.02 -15.70
C PHE A 102 -11.84 13.17 -15.10
N ILE A 103 -11.29 12.08 -14.59
CA ILE A 103 -9.95 12.01 -13.98
C ILE A 103 -8.86 12.17 -15.04
N ILE A 104 -8.95 11.44 -16.16
CA ILE A 104 -8.03 11.53 -17.29
C ILE A 104 -8.06 12.94 -17.90
N GLY A 105 -9.24 13.52 -18.05
CA GLY A 105 -9.48 14.80 -18.69
C GLY A 105 -9.35 14.74 -20.21
N LYS A 106 -9.69 15.83 -20.90
CA LYS A 106 -9.63 15.90 -22.37
C LYS A 106 -8.22 15.58 -22.88
N LYS A 107 -8.10 14.55 -23.72
CA LYS A 107 -6.82 14.02 -24.27
C LYS A 107 -5.77 13.64 -23.21
N GLY A 108 -6.21 13.29 -21.99
CA GLY A 108 -5.32 12.94 -20.88
C GLY A 108 -4.64 14.13 -20.22
N SER A 109 -5.12 15.36 -20.44
CA SER A 109 -4.44 16.58 -19.99
C SER A 109 -4.27 16.67 -18.47
N LYS A 110 -5.24 16.22 -17.67
CA LYS A 110 -5.16 16.25 -16.20
C LYS A 110 -4.12 15.26 -15.70
N ILE A 111 -4.18 14.01 -16.14
CA ILE A 111 -3.23 12.97 -15.70
C ILE A 111 -1.83 13.23 -16.20
N LYS A 112 -1.64 13.75 -17.43
CA LYS A 112 -0.31 14.17 -17.91
C LYS A 112 0.28 15.33 -17.10
N LYS A 113 -0.55 16.27 -16.63
CA LYS A 113 -0.09 17.35 -15.74
C LYS A 113 0.33 16.79 -14.38
N LEU A 114 -0.51 15.93 -13.79
CA LEU A 114 -0.22 15.30 -12.50
C LEU A 114 1.03 14.40 -12.56
N ALA A 115 1.16 13.58 -13.59
CA ALA A 115 2.33 12.72 -13.81
C ALA A 115 3.62 13.53 -13.97
N ARG A 116 3.59 14.68 -14.66
CA ARG A 116 4.75 15.57 -14.76
C ARG A 116 5.10 16.23 -13.44
N TYR A 117 4.10 16.73 -12.70
CA TYR A 117 4.31 17.34 -11.39
C TYR A 117 4.89 16.32 -10.40
N LEU A 118 4.32 15.13 -10.37
CA LEU A 118 4.77 14.04 -9.51
C LEU A 118 5.95 13.27 -10.08
N GLY A 119 6.41 13.47 -11.32
CA GLY A 119 7.53 12.71 -11.90
C GLY A 119 7.38 11.18 -11.80
N ILE A 120 6.16 10.65 -11.82
CA ILE A 120 5.84 9.22 -11.74
C ILE A 120 4.91 8.82 -12.87
N LYS A 121 4.91 7.53 -13.23
CA LYS A 121 3.90 6.99 -14.15
C LYS A 121 2.57 6.88 -13.41
N ILE A 122 1.49 7.35 -14.03
CA ILE A 122 0.14 7.23 -13.49
C ILE A 122 -0.71 6.43 -14.48
N THR A 123 -1.31 5.36 -13.99
CA THR A 123 -2.22 4.49 -14.73
C THR A 123 -3.60 4.58 -14.10
N VAL A 124 -4.65 4.71 -14.92
CA VAL A 124 -6.03 4.78 -14.46
C VAL A 124 -6.78 3.60 -15.05
N ASP A 125 -7.37 2.75 -14.20
CA ASP A 125 -8.04 1.53 -14.59
C ASP A 125 -9.47 1.47 -14.03
N LEU A 126 -10.36 0.77 -14.72
CA LEU A 126 -11.69 0.49 -14.19
C LEU A 126 -11.58 -0.62 -13.14
N PHE A 127 -12.16 -0.41 -11.97
CA PHE A 127 -12.28 -1.45 -10.97
C PHE A 127 -13.30 -2.49 -11.46
N ARG A 128 -12.81 -3.56 -12.08
CA ARG A 128 -13.65 -4.73 -12.39
C ARG A 128 -13.64 -5.63 -11.17
N LYS A 129 -14.72 -5.61 -10.39
CA LYS A 129 -14.97 -6.65 -9.40
C LYS A 129 -14.97 -7.97 -10.17
N LYS A 130 -14.05 -8.89 -9.87
CA LYS A 130 -14.18 -10.26 -10.34
C LYS A 130 -15.49 -10.78 -9.75
N GLU A 131 -16.51 -10.93 -10.58
CA GLU A 131 -17.61 -11.83 -10.24
C GLU A 131 -16.97 -13.20 -10.00
N GLY A 132 -17.36 -13.81 -8.89
CA GLY A 132 -16.62 -14.90 -8.28
C GLY A 132 -16.47 -16.12 -9.18
N ASP A 133 -15.57 -17.00 -8.73
CA ASP A 133 -15.61 -18.41 -8.99
C ASP A 133 -17.04 -18.94 -8.81
N ALA A 134 -17.81 -18.94 -9.91
CA ALA A 134 -18.95 -19.81 -10.03
C ALA A 134 -18.36 -21.21 -10.04
N CYS A 135 -18.40 -21.87 -8.88
CA CYS A 135 -18.30 -23.32 -8.80
C CYS A 135 -19.15 -23.91 -9.91
N SER A 136 -18.50 -24.53 -10.88
CA SER A 136 -19.09 -25.43 -11.84
C SER A 136 -19.63 -26.63 -11.06
N SER A 137 -20.87 -26.51 -10.63
CA SER A 137 -21.71 -27.65 -10.27
C SER A 137 -22.80 -27.75 -11.32
N SER A 138 -22.53 -28.56 -12.35
CA SER A 138 -23.49 -29.36 -13.12
C SER A 138 -22.71 -30.38 -13.93
#